data_AF-A0A7X2Z6I6-F1
#
_entry.id   AF-A0A7X2Z6I6-F1
#
_cell.length_a   1.000
_cell.length_b   1.000
_cell.length_c   1.000
_cell.angle_alpha   90.00
_cell.angle_beta   90.00
_cell.angle_gamma   90.00
#
_symmetry.space_group_name_H-M   'P 1'
#
loop_
_entity.id
_entity.type
_entity.pdbx_description
1 polymer ?
#
loop_
_entity_poly.entity_id
_entity_poly.type
_entity_poly.pdbx_seq_one_letter_code
_entity_poly.pdbx_strand_id
1 'polypeptide(L)'
;MRMSMKKTFSMMLMLFVFALALAVPAFAAASNYEFLDAAGNPSPHASSFTNDAVVSGSTVTVHYDTDYIYGLKVYNSATDAYDTITGTVSGDFIYFTFDVADFEENLPVQLGVNAGPHSGYMNLQIKWNL
;
A
#
# COMPACT_ATOMS: atom_id res chain seq x y z
N MET A 1 -34.69 45.91 27.58
CA MET A 1 -33.38 45.43 27.06
C MET A 1 -33.60 44.81 25.69
N ARG A 2 -33.04 45.38 24.62
CA ARG A 2 -33.04 44.76 23.28
C ARG A 2 -31.84 43.80 23.23
N MET A 3 -32.07 42.51 23.43
CA MET A 3 -31.01 41.52 23.30
C MET A 3 -30.59 41.44 21.82
N SER A 4 -29.30 41.66 21.57
CA SER A 4 -28.70 41.64 20.25
C SER A 4 -28.67 40.21 19.70
N MET A 5 -29.65 39.86 18.85
CA MET A 5 -29.75 38.57 18.16
C MET A 5 -28.56 38.26 17.22
N LYS A 6 -27.67 39.23 16.97
CA LYS A 6 -26.51 39.06 16.08
C LYS A 6 -25.40 38.23 16.69
N LYS A 7 -25.32 38.11 18.02
CA LYS A 7 -24.22 37.39 18.71
C LYS A 7 -24.47 35.89 18.83
N THR A 8 -25.72 35.45 18.83
CA THR A 8 -26.10 34.03 18.97
C THR A 8 -25.81 33.21 17.71
N PHE A 9 -25.98 33.82 16.53
CA PHE A 9 -25.73 33.15 15.25
C PHE A 9 -24.25 32.81 15.04
N SER A 10 -23.34 33.72 15.40
CA SER A 10 -21.89 33.51 15.26
C SER A 10 -21.35 32.43 16.21
N MET A 11 -21.96 32.27 17.39
CA MET A 11 -21.56 31.25 18.36
C MET A 11 -22.03 29.85 17.94
N MET A 12 -23.22 29.76 17.33
CA MET A 12 -23.78 28.51 16.82
C MET A 12 -23.03 28.02 15.57
N LEU A 13 -22.57 28.94 14.70
CA LEU A 13 -21.75 28.61 13.54
C LEU A 13 -20.36 28.07 13.94
N MET A 14 -19.72 28.67 14.95
CA MET A 14 -18.40 28.24 15.43
C MET A 14 -18.44 26.84 16.07
N LEU A 15 -19.54 26.51 16.76
CA LEU A 15 -19.78 25.17 17.32
C LEU A 15 -20.00 24.10 16.25
N PHE A 16 -20.66 24.45 15.13
CA PHE A 16 -20.82 23.56 13.98
C PHE A 16 -19.49 23.31 13.24
N VAL A 17 -18.64 24.32 13.11
CA VAL A 17 -17.29 24.17 12.51
C VAL A 17 -16.38 23.30 13.39
N PHE A 18 -16.47 23.42 14.72
CA PHE A 18 -15.72 22.56 15.64
C PHE A 18 -16.21 21.11 15.66
N ALA A 19 -17.52 20.87 15.55
CA ALA A 19 -18.07 19.52 15.49
C ALA A 19 -17.75 18.79 14.18
N LEU A 20 -17.61 19.52 13.07
CA LEU A 20 -17.24 18.96 11.77
C LEU A 20 -15.75 18.56 11.73
N ALA A 21 -14.88 19.23 12.49
CA ALA A 21 -13.45 18.95 12.55
C ALA A 21 -13.10 17.70 13.39
N LEU A 22 -14.00 17.21 14.25
CA LEU A 22 -13.79 16.03 15.10
C LEU A 22 -14.29 14.73 14.46
N ALA A 23 -14.90 14.80 13.28
CA ALA A 23 -15.50 13.67 12.58
C ALA A 23 -14.70 13.24 11.34
N VAL A 24 -13.37 13.42 11.36
CA VAL A 24 -12.50 12.73 10.41
C VAL A 24 -11.88 11.56 11.16
N PRO A 25 -12.39 10.33 11.00
CA PRO A 25 -11.55 9.19 11.25
C PRO A 25 -10.36 9.33 10.29
N ALA A 26 -9.19 9.66 10.83
CA ALA A 26 -7.93 9.45 10.12
C ALA A 26 -7.66 7.95 10.10
N PHE A 27 -8.48 7.19 9.37
CA PHE A 27 -8.09 5.87 8.93
C PHE A 27 -7.06 6.12 7.84
N ALA A 28 -5.78 5.85 8.13
CA ALA A 28 -4.87 5.48 7.07
C ALA A 28 -5.56 4.33 6.31
N ALA A 29 -5.87 4.53 5.03
CA ALA A 29 -6.42 3.46 4.22
C ALA A 29 -5.44 2.28 4.32
N ALA A 30 -5.88 1.17 4.93
CA ALA A 30 -5.09 -0.05 4.90
C ALA A 30 -4.89 -0.40 3.43
N SER A 31 -3.64 -0.56 3.01
CA SER A 31 -3.41 -0.91 1.62
C SER A 31 -4.08 -2.25 1.30
N ASN A 32 -4.56 -2.40 0.08
CA ASN A 32 -5.23 -3.63 -0.36
C ASN A 32 -4.31 -4.86 -0.45
N TYR A 33 -3.04 -4.72 -0.07
CA TYR A 33 -2.16 -5.81 0.32
C TYR A 33 -1.13 -5.35 1.37
N GLU A 34 -0.52 -6.31 2.04
CA GLU A 34 0.64 -6.10 2.91
C GLU A 34 1.73 -7.13 2.63
N PHE A 35 2.98 -6.82 3.03
CA PHE A 35 4.05 -7.80 3.02
C PHE A 35 4.14 -8.51 4.37
N LEU A 36 4.28 -9.83 4.30
CA LEU A 36 4.71 -10.68 5.40
C LEU A 36 6.19 -11.07 5.21
N ASP A 37 6.87 -11.38 6.30
CA ASP A 37 8.19 -11.99 6.27
C ASP A 37 8.12 -13.46 5.79
N ALA A 38 9.28 -14.09 5.62
CA ALA A 38 9.35 -15.49 5.18
C ALA A 38 8.69 -16.48 6.17
N ALA A 39 8.49 -16.10 7.43
CA ALA A 39 7.81 -16.89 8.45
C ALA A 39 6.29 -16.60 8.53
N GLY A 40 5.78 -15.68 7.71
CA GLY A 40 4.35 -15.32 7.66
C GLY A 40 3.94 -14.27 8.68
N ASN A 41 4.88 -13.59 9.35
CA ASN A 41 4.55 -12.47 10.24
C ASN A 41 4.44 -11.16 9.44
N PRO A 42 3.61 -10.20 9.85
CA PRO A 42 3.59 -8.87 9.22
C PRO A 42 4.99 -8.27 9.16
N SER A 43 5.34 -7.68 8.01
CA SER A 43 6.60 -6.96 7.79
C SER A 43 6.31 -5.47 7.60
N PRO A 44 6.27 -4.68 8.69
CA PRO A 44 5.96 -3.25 8.60
C PRO A 44 6.95 -2.48 7.74
N HIS A 45 8.23 -2.86 7.78
CA HIS A 45 9.29 -2.19 7.03
C HIS A 45 9.19 -2.45 5.52
N ALA A 46 8.86 -3.67 5.10
CA ALA A 46 8.59 -3.91 3.68
C ALA A 46 7.27 -3.24 3.26
N SER A 47 6.24 -3.32 4.11
CA SER A 47 4.92 -2.75 3.84
C SER A 47 4.93 -1.22 3.82
N SER A 48 5.94 -0.54 4.38
CA SER A 48 6.04 0.91 4.25
C SER A 48 6.34 1.39 2.82
N PHE A 49 6.75 0.48 1.93
CA PHE A 49 6.93 0.79 0.51
C PHE A 49 5.66 0.60 -0.32
N THR A 50 4.60 0.01 0.24
CA THR A 50 3.42 -0.36 -0.55
C THR A 50 2.50 0.84 -0.79
N ASN A 51 1.97 0.87 -2.01
CA ASN A 51 0.79 1.63 -2.39
C ASN A 51 -0.28 0.63 -2.83
N ASP A 52 -1.54 1.07 -2.88
CA ASP A 52 -2.62 0.22 -3.37
C ASP A 52 -2.33 -0.36 -4.74
N ALA A 53 -2.50 -1.69 -4.83
CA ALA A 53 -2.43 -2.41 -6.08
C ALA A 53 -3.67 -2.12 -6.93
N VAL A 54 -3.49 -2.02 -8.23
CA VAL A 54 -4.62 -2.01 -9.18
C VAL A 54 -4.92 -3.46 -9.54
N VAL A 55 -6.13 -3.92 -9.23
CA VAL A 55 -6.58 -5.28 -9.51
C VAL A 55 -7.64 -5.27 -10.62
N SER A 56 -7.42 -6.07 -11.66
CA SER A 56 -8.34 -6.25 -12.78
C SER A 56 -8.48 -7.74 -13.11
N GLY A 57 -9.46 -8.39 -12.50
CA GLY A 57 -9.57 -9.86 -12.56
C GLY A 57 -8.43 -10.50 -11.79
N SER A 58 -7.71 -11.43 -12.42
CA SER A 58 -6.50 -12.04 -11.87
C SER A 58 -5.24 -11.19 -12.03
N THR A 59 -5.28 -10.17 -12.89
CA THR A 59 -4.10 -9.35 -13.18
C THR A 59 -3.98 -8.24 -12.15
N VAL A 60 -2.80 -8.13 -11.56
CA VAL A 60 -2.46 -7.13 -10.53
C VAL A 60 -1.31 -6.27 -11.03
N THR A 61 -1.43 -4.96 -10.80
CA THR A 61 -0.33 -4.00 -10.93
C THR A 61 -0.01 -3.40 -9.58
N VAL A 62 1.20 -3.67 -9.08
CA VAL A 62 1.77 -2.99 -7.91
C VAL A 62 2.75 -1.92 -8.37
N HIS A 63 2.96 -0.90 -7.54
CA HIS A 63 3.94 0.13 -7.84
C HIS A 63 4.67 0.60 -6.59
N TYR A 64 5.92 1.00 -6.81
CA TYR A 64 6.85 1.39 -5.77
C TYR A 64 7.69 2.57 -6.25
N ASP A 65 8.16 3.38 -5.31
CA ASP A 65 9.10 4.46 -5.60
C ASP A 65 10.46 3.89 -6.04
N THR A 66 10.97 4.39 -7.16
CA THR A 66 12.20 3.93 -7.80
C THR A 66 13.46 4.17 -6.98
N ASP A 67 13.43 5.11 -6.02
CA ASP A 67 14.57 5.36 -5.14
C ASP A 67 14.81 4.18 -4.19
N TYR A 68 13.75 3.46 -3.82
CA TYR A 68 13.79 2.38 -2.84
C TYR A 68 13.68 0.99 -3.46
N ILE A 69 12.96 0.82 -4.58
CA ILE A 69 12.71 -0.51 -5.17
C ILE A 69 13.24 -0.57 -6.60
N TYR A 70 14.02 -1.61 -6.91
CA TYR A 70 14.61 -1.81 -8.24
C TYR A 70 14.13 -3.08 -8.96
N GLY A 71 13.41 -3.98 -8.28
CA GLY A 71 13.00 -5.24 -8.90
C GLY A 71 11.95 -6.01 -8.11
N LEU A 72 11.22 -6.87 -8.82
CA LEU A 72 10.26 -7.80 -8.25
C LEU A 72 10.41 -9.16 -8.92
N LYS A 73 10.39 -10.22 -8.11
CA LYS A 73 10.20 -11.58 -8.59
C LYS A 73 9.03 -12.22 -7.91
N VAL A 74 8.26 -13.00 -8.65
CA VAL A 74 7.04 -13.64 -8.16
C VAL A 74 7.23 -15.14 -8.25
N TYR A 75 6.86 -15.86 -7.19
CA TYR A 75 6.95 -17.31 -7.19
C TYR A 75 5.92 -17.93 -8.14
N ASN A 76 6.40 -18.87 -8.96
CA ASN A 76 5.60 -19.62 -9.91
C ASN A 76 5.53 -21.07 -9.45
N SER A 77 4.36 -21.48 -8.96
CA SER A 77 4.12 -22.83 -8.45
C SER A 77 4.17 -23.90 -9.55
N ALA A 78 3.99 -23.54 -10.82
CA ALA A 78 4.07 -24.49 -11.92
C ALA A 78 5.51 -24.89 -12.24
N THR A 79 6.48 -24.01 -11.96
CA THR A 79 7.91 -24.24 -12.23
C THR A 79 8.75 -24.43 -10.96
N ASP A 80 8.16 -24.23 -9.78
CA ASP A 80 8.85 -24.25 -8.48
C ASP A 80 10.03 -23.26 -8.44
N ALA A 81 9.84 -22.08 -9.06
CA ALA A 81 10.87 -21.08 -9.23
C ALA A 81 10.32 -19.65 -9.15
N TYR A 82 11.20 -18.66 -9.03
CA TYR A 82 10.84 -17.24 -9.06
C TYR A 82 11.01 -16.67 -10.47
N ASP A 83 9.93 -16.15 -11.03
CA ASP A 83 9.95 -15.43 -12.30
C ASP A 83 10.26 -13.96 -12.06
N THR A 84 11.16 -13.39 -12.87
CA THR A 84 11.45 -11.96 -12.81
C THR A 84 10.36 -11.19 -13.54
N ILE A 85 9.73 -10.24 -12.84
CA ILE A 85 8.71 -9.39 -13.42
C ILE A 85 9.38 -8.14 -13.98
N THR A 86 9.22 -7.91 -15.28
CA THR A 86 9.74 -6.71 -15.93
C THR A 86 8.97 -5.49 -15.45
N GLY A 87 9.67 -4.59 -14.75
CA GLY A 87 9.09 -3.32 -14.30
C GLY A 87 9.04 -2.28 -15.43
N THR A 88 7.98 -1.48 -15.44
CA THR A 88 7.87 -0.30 -16.30
C THR A 88 8.02 0.95 -15.44
N VAL A 89 8.94 1.86 -15.79
CA VAL A 89 9.16 3.10 -15.04
C VAL A 89 8.36 4.23 -15.67
N SER A 90 7.65 5.00 -14.84
CA SER A 90 6.95 6.21 -15.25
C SER A 90 6.96 7.22 -14.11
N GLY A 91 7.59 8.38 -14.32
CA GLY A 91 7.89 9.31 -13.23
C GLY A 91 8.82 8.68 -12.20
N ASP A 92 8.50 8.87 -10.92
CA ASP A 92 9.28 8.38 -9.77
C ASP A 92 8.87 6.95 -9.34
N PHE A 93 8.04 6.27 -10.14
CA PHE A 93 7.50 4.95 -9.81
C PHE A 93 7.91 3.89 -10.82
N ILE A 94 8.16 2.68 -10.30
CA ILE A 94 8.26 1.44 -11.06
C ILE A 94 7.01 0.60 -10.84
N TYR A 95 6.43 0.14 -11.94
CA TYR A 95 5.18 -0.63 -11.97
C TYR A 95 5.49 -2.07 -12.38
N PHE A 96 4.97 -3.03 -11.62
CA PHE A 96 5.08 -4.45 -11.92
C PHE A 96 3.70 -5.04 -12.10
N THR A 97 3.47 -5.68 -13.25
CA THR A 97 2.20 -6.32 -13.57
C THR A 97 2.39 -7.81 -13.69
N PHE A 98 1.58 -8.59 -12.98
CA PHE A 98 1.61 -10.05 -12.97
C PHE A 98 0.22 -10.61 -12.66
N ASP A 99 0.04 -11.91 -12.89
CA ASP A 99 -1.21 -12.60 -12.56
C ASP A 99 -1.14 -13.27 -11.18
N VAL A 100 -2.26 -13.23 -10.47
CA VAL A 100 -2.48 -13.89 -9.19
C VAL A 100 -3.48 -15.01 -9.39
N ALA A 101 -3.08 -16.24 -9.04
CA ALA A 101 -3.92 -17.42 -9.22
C ALA A 101 -5.03 -17.53 -8.16
N ASP A 102 -4.70 -17.18 -6.91
CA ASP A 102 -5.62 -17.18 -5.77
C ASP A 102 -5.25 -16.01 -4.83
N PHE A 103 -6.24 -15.19 -4.49
CA PHE A 103 -6.07 -14.05 -3.58
C PHE A 103 -6.22 -14.43 -2.11
N GLU A 104 -6.72 -15.64 -1.81
CA GLU A 104 -6.83 -16.16 -0.44
C GLU A 104 -5.50 -16.79 0.05
N GLU A 105 -4.57 -17.06 -0.87
CA GLU A 105 -3.24 -17.57 -0.55
C GLU A 105 -2.20 -16.45 -0.54
N ASN A 106 -1.30 -16.51 0.44
CA ASN A 106 -0.15 -15.62 0.46
C ASN A 106 0.79 -15.94 -0.70
N LEU A 107 1.12 -14.95 -1.52
CA LEU A 107 1.97 -15.11 -2.69
C LEU A 107 3.44 -14.86 -2.34
N PRO A 108 4.35 -15.86 -2.42
CA PRO A 108 5.77 -15.64 -2.16
C PRO A 108 6.39 -14.75 -3.24
N VAL A 109 7.20 -13.77 -2.83
CA VAL A 109 7.88 -12.83 -3.71
C VAL A 109 9.30 -12.52 -3.24
N GLN A 110 10.14 -12.04 -4.16
CA GLN A 110 11.41 -11.39 -3.82
C GLN A 110 11.37 -9.92 -4.24
N LEU A 111 11.45 -9.03 -3.27
CA LEU A 111 11.48 -7.59 -3.51
C LEU A 111 12.94 -7.10 -3.52
N GLY A 112 13.38 -6.53 -4.64
CA GLY A 112 14.70 -5.91 -4.79
C GLY A 112 14.69 -4.51 -4.21
N VAL A 113 15.36 -4.32 -3.07
CA VAL A 113 15.42 -3.05 -2.34
C VAL A 113 16.77 -2.36 -2.50
N ASN A 114 16.73 -1.04 -2.68
CA ASN A 114 17.87 -0.15 -2.66
C ASN A 114 17.95 0.52 -1.27
N ALA A 115 18.85 0.01 -0.43
CA ALA A 115 19.07 0.48 0.94
C ALA A 115 20.55 0.76 1.22
N GLY A 116 21.30 1.17 0.19
CA GLY A 116 22.74 1.41 0.27
C GLY A 116 23.54 0.13 0.55
N PRO A 117 24.28 0.02 1.67
CA PRO A 117 25.07 -1.18 1.97
C PRO A 117 24.24 -2.45 2.23
N HIS A 118 22.92 -2.31 2.40
CA HIS A 118 21.99 -3.41 2.62
C HIS A 118 21.08 -3.68 1.41
N SER A 119 21.43 -3.16 0.23
CA SER A 119 20.68 -3.43 -0.99
C SER A 119 20.71 -4.92 -1.36
N GLY A 120 19.58 -5.44 -1.82
CA GLY A 120 19.45 -6.84 -2.21
C GLY A 120 18.00 -7.28 -2.37
N TYR A 121 17.81 -8.57 -2.61
CA TYR A 121 16.47 -9.18 -2.67
C TYR A 121 16.07 -9.70 -1.28
N MET A 122 14.89 -9.27 -0.82
CA MET A 122 14.26 -9.78 0.40
C MET A 122 13.19 -10.81 0.06
N ASN A 123 13.21 -11.97 0.74
CA ASN A 123 12.14 -12.95 0.64
C ASN A 123 10.95 -12.48 1.49
N LEU A 124 9.80 -12.32 0.85
CA LEU A 124 8.56 -11.86 1.46
C LEU A 124 7.38 -12.70 0.97
N GLN A 125 6.22 -12.48 1.56
CA GLN A 125 4.95 -12.95 1.02
C GLN A 125 4.01 -11.76 0.88
N ILE A 126 3.25 -11.68 -0.21
CA ILE A 126 2.15 -10.73 -0.35
C ILE A 126 0.91 -11.38 0.26
N LYS A 127 0.30 -10.70 1.22
CA LYS A 127 -1.03 -11.02 1.72
C LYS A 127 -2.02 -9.98 1.20
N TRP A 128 -3.07 -10.43 0.54
CA TRP A 128 -4.10 -9.58 -0.02
C TRP A 128 -5.14 -9.20 1.04
N ASN A 129 -5.63 -7.97 0.99
CA ASN A 129 -6.66 -7.41 1.87
C ASN A 129 -7.85 -6.90 1.02
N LEU A 130 -8.37 -7.77 0.14
CA LEU A 130 -9.40 -7.44 -0.84
C LEU A 130 -10.83 -7.69 -0.33
#